data_AF-A0A3E2DE29-F1
#
_entry.id   AF-A0A3E2DE29-F1
#
_cell.length_a   1.000
_cell.length_b   1.000
_cell.length_c   1.000
_cell.angle_alpha   90.00
_cell.angle_beta   90.00
_cell.angle_gamma   90.00
#
_symmetry.space_group_name_H-M   'P 1'
#
loop_
_entity.id
_entity.type
_entity.pdbx_description
1 polymer ?
#
loop_
_entity_poly.entity_id
_entity_poly.type
_entity_poly.pdbx_seq_one_letter_code
_entity_poly.pdbx_strand_id
1 'polypeptide(L)'
;MSTYGDLKKAWARLRREYLDGKVLDAVVIPSGTGVRWECPVCGAVGTDVTSSRLATTAGRNHAQTHISADDRAALDALKVTHMPEALLTPSLTSSRLDPIKTTA
;
A
#
# COMPACT_ATOMS: atom_id res chain seq x y z
N MET A 1 -18.96 13.89 13.45
CA MET A 1 -17.51 13.59 13.56
C MET A 1 -17.24 12.28 12.85
N SER A 2 -16.26 12.21 11.95
CA SER A 2 -15.86 10.94 11.31
C SER A 2 -15.21 10.00 12.32
N THR A 3 -15.52 8.71 12.27
CA THR A 3 -14.93 7.73 13.19
C THR A 3 -13.50 7.34 12.77
N TYR A 4 -12.75 6.72 13.68
CA TYR A 4 -11.45 6.10 13.37
C TYR A 4 -11.53 5.21 12.12
N GLY A 5 -12.58 4.39 12.04
CA GLY A 5 -12.78 3.46 10.94
C GLY A 5 -12.99 4.17 9.60
N ASP A 6 -13.70 5.30 9.60
CA ASP A 6 -13.97 6.09 8.40
C ASP A 6 -12.69 6.75 7.87
N LEU A 7 -11.86 7.29 8.76
CA LEU A 7 -10.58 7.89 8.40
C LEU A 7 -9.59 6.85 7.85
N LYS A 8 -9.55 5.66 8.45
CA LYS A 8 -8.74 4.54 7.94
C LYS A 8 -9.21 4.06 6.56
N LYS A 9 -10.53 3.99 6.33
CA LYS A 9 -11.11 3.66 5.03
C LYS A 9 -10.81 4.74 3.97
N ALA A 10 -10.94 6.02 4.33
CA ALA A 10 -10.61 7.13 3.46
C ALA A 10 -9.14 7.11 3.05
N TRP A 11 -8.22 6.89 4.00
CA TRP A 11 -6.80 6.69 3.71
C TRP A 11 -6.56 5.49 2.79
N ALA A 12 -7.18 4.33 3.07
CA ALA A 12 -7.01 3.15 2.24
C ALA A 12 -7.49 3.35 0.80
N ARG A 13 -8.54 4.16 0.61
CA ARG A 13 -9.03 4.57 -0.71
C ARG A 13 -8.04 5.49 -1.41
N LEU A 14 -7.60 6.57 -0.75
CA LEU A 14 -6.65 7.52 -1.33
C LEU A 14 -5.31 6.88 -1.68
N ARG A 15 -4.78 6.00 -0.81
CA ARG A 15 -3.58 5.21 -1.11
C ARG A 15 -3.77 4.33 -2.34
N ARG A 16 -4.94 3.71 -2.50
CA ARG A 16 -5.24 2.87 -3.67
C ARG A 16 -5.29 3.72 -4.93
N GLU A 17 -5.97 4.86 -4.89
CA GLU A 17 -6.07 5.79 -6.02
C GLU A 17 -4.69 6.33 -6.42
N TYR A 18 -3.81 6.65 -5.47
CA TYR A 18 -2.45 7.12 -5.75
C TYR A 18 -1.56 6.04 -6.40
N LEU A 19 -1.68 4.79 -5.97
CA LEU A 19 -0.88 3.67 -6.46
C LEU A 19 -1.42 3.03 -7.74
N ASP A 20 -2.62 3.44 -8.17
CA ASP A 20 -3.24 2.92 -9.39
C ASP A 20 -2.34 3.20 -10.60
N GLY A 21 -2.05 2.15 -11.39
CA GLY A 21 -1.11 2.22 -12.51
C GLY A 21 0.38 2.33 -12.14
N LYS A 22 0.75 2.52 -10.87
CA LYS A 22 2.15 2.58 -10.41
C LYS A 22 2.70 1.25 -9.92
N VAL A 23 1.84 0.43 -9.34
CA VAL A 23 2.18 -0.90 -8.83
C VAL A 23 1.45 -1.92 -9.67
N LEU A 24 2.20 -2.78 -10.35
CA LEU A 24 1.62 -3.90 -11.07
C LEU A 24 1.03 -4.91 -10.08
N ASP A 25 -0.25 -5.25 -10.28
CA ASP A 25 -0.90 -6.31 -9.51
C ASP A 25 -0.27 -7.68 -9.88
N ALA A 26 -0.16 -8.56 -8.89
CA ALA A 26 0.28 -9.93 -9.12
C ALA A 26 -0.75 -10.69 -9.97
N VAL A 27 -0.26 -11.54 -10.86
CA VAL A 27 -1.11 -12.36 -11.74
C VAL A 27 -1.46 -13.65 -11.01
N VAL A 28 -2.73 -14.07 -11.02
CA VAL A 28 -3.13 -15.38 -10.50
C VAL A 28 -3.27 -16.34 -11.66
N ILE A 29 -2.55 -17.47 -11.57
CA ILE A 29 -2.55 -18.50 -12.61
C ILE A 29 -2.92 -19.88 -12.03
N PRO A 30 -3.47 -20.79 -12.85
CA PRO A 30 -3.63 -22.18 -12.47
C PRO A 30 -2.29 -22.84 -12.13
N SER A 31 -2.26 -23.69 -11.11
CA SER A 31 -1.09 -24.46 -10.71
C SER A 31 -1.50 -25.78 -10.07
N GLY A 32 -1.15 -26.90 -10.70
CA GLY A 32 -1.55 -28.23 -10.25
C GLY A 32 -3.06 -28.37 -10.06
N THR A 33 -3.48 -28.69 -8.83
CA THR A 33 -4.90 -28.81 -8.43
C THR A 33 -5.49 -27.51 -7.89
N GLY A 34 -4.75 -26.40 -7.91
CA GLY A 34 -5.16 -25.11 -7.37
C GLY A 34 -4.70 -23.93 -8.24
N VAL A 35 -4.39 -22.83 -7.56
CA VAL A 35 -3.95 -21.58 -8.16
C VAL A 35 -2.82 -20.99 -7.34
N ARG A 36 -1.94 -20.23 -7.99
CA ARG A 36 -0.88 -19.46 -7.34
C ARG A 36 -0.81 -18.06 -7.91
N TRP A 37 -0.14 -17.16 -7.20
CA TRP A 37 0.18 -15.84 -7.72
C TRP A 37 1.61 -15.79 -8.27
N GLU A 38 1.85 -14.94 -9.25
CA GLU A 38 3.17 -14.64 -9.78
C GLU A 38 3.35 -13.12 -9.86
N CYS A 39 4.52 -12.65 -9.44
CA CYS A 39 4.86 -11.24 -9.52
C CYS A 39 5.51 -10.93 -10.88
N PRO A 40 4.91 -10.07 -11.72
CA PRO A 40 5.49 -9.70 -13.01
C PRO A 40 6.76 -8.84 -12.88
N VAL A 41 7.01 -8.25 -11.71
CA VAL A 41 8.16 -7.35 -11.47
C VAL A 41 9.43 -8.12 -11.16
N CYS A 42 9.36 -9.14 -10.29
CA CYS A 42 10.55 -9.85 -9.80
C CYS A 42 10.50 -11.37 -10.04
N GLY A 43 9.44 -11.90 -10.64
CA GLY A 43 9.27 -13.33 -10.89
C GLY A 43 9.00 -14.18 -9.64
N ALA A 44 8.80 -13.55 -8.47
CA ALA A 44 8.42 -14.28 -7.25
C ALA A 44 7.08 -14.99 -7.45
N VAL A 45 6.98 -16.22 -6.96
CA VAL A 45 5.78 -17.05 -7.06
C VAL A 45 5.27 -17.41 -5.67
N GLY A 46 3.95 -17.45 -5.54
CA GLY A 46 3.27 -17.89 -4.33
C GLY A 46 3.22 -19.41 -4.19
N THR A 47 2.94 -19.85 -2.98
CA THR A 47 2.53 -21.24 -2.72
C THR A 47 1.18 -21.54 -3.37
N ASP A 48 1.00 -22.77 -3.83
CA ASP A 48 -0.27 -23.23 -4.38
C ASP A 48 -1.36 -23.22 -3.30
N VAL A 49 -2.50 -22.63 -3.62
CA VAL A 49 -3.69 -22.58 -2.76
C VAL A 49 -4.92 -22.96 -3.57
N THR A 50 -5.95 -23.48 -2.91
CA THR A 50 -7.21 -23.85 -3.56
C THR A 50 -8.11 -22.65 -3.86
N SER A 51 -7.81 -21.47 -3.31
CA SER A 51 -8.64 -20.28 -3.41
C SER A 51 -7.93 -19.17 -4.18
N SER A 52 -8.51 -18.78 -5.33
CA SER A 52 -8.04 -17.62 -6.11
C SER A 52 -8.03 -16.34 -5.29
N ARG A 53 -9.00 -16.16 -4.38
CA ARG A 53 -9.04 -14.99 -3.50
C ARG A 53 -7.83 -14.91 -2.57
N LEU A 54 -7.39 -16.05 -2.03
CA LEU A 54 -6.18 -16.11 -1.19
C LEU A 54 -4.93 -15.82 -2.02
N ALA A 55 -4.81 -16.43 -3.20
CA ALA A 55 -3.71 -16.16 -4.13
C ALA A 55 -3.64 -14.67 -4.51
N THR A 56 -4.77 -14.05 -4.89
CA THR A 56 -4.84 -12.62 -5.20
C THR A 56 -4.42 -11.75 -4.01
N THR A 57 -4.88 -12.08 -2.80
CA THR A 57 -4.56 -11.30 -1.60
C THR A 57 -3.07 -11.39 -1.27
N ALA A 58 -2.50 -12.59 -1.35
CA ALA A 58 -1.08 -12.81 -1.11
C ALA A 58 -0.21 -12.09 -2.16
N GLY A 59 -0.56 -12.21 -3.44
CA GLY A 59 0.12 -11.53 -4.52
C GLY A 59 0.05 -10.01 -4.41
N ARG A 60 -1.11 -9.45 -4.06
CA ARG A 60 -1.25 -8.00 -3.79
C ARG A 60 -0.41 -7.55 -2.59
N ASN A 61 -0.31 -8.36 -1.54
CA ASN A 61 0.56 -8.05 -0.40
C ASN A 61 2.03 -8.03 -0.81
N HIS A 62 2.46 -8.99 -1.64
CA HIS A 62 3.81 -8.98 -2.21
C HIS A 62 4.04 -7.75 -3.10
N ALA A 63 3.09 -7.39 -3.98
CA ALA A 63 3.23 -6.25 -4.88
C ALA A 63 3.55 -4.92 -4.17
N GLN A 64 3.14 -4.76 -2.91
CA GLN A 64 3.46 -3.58 -2.11
C GLN A 64 4.96 -3.41 -1.77
N THR A 65 5.76 -4.47 -1.87
CA THR A 65 7.22 -4.37 -1.69
C THR A 65 7.87 -3.60 -2.84
N HIS A 66 7.27 -3.64 -4.03
CA HIS A 66 7.71 -2.95 -5.24
C HIS A 66 7.31 -1.48 -5.30
N ILE A 67 6.64 -0.94 -4.27
CA ILE A 67 6.44 0.51 -4.17
C ILE A 67 7.83 1.17 -4.08
N SER A 68 8.08 2.14 -4.97
CA SER A 68 9.35 2.88 -5.01
C SER A 68 9.57 3.67 -3.71
N ALA A 69 10.82 4.04 -3.42
CA ALA A 69 11.10 4.90 -2.27
C ALA A 69 10.39 6.25 -2.39
N ASP A 70 10.34 6.82 -3.60
CA ASP A 70 9.68 8.09 -3.89
C ASP A 70 8.16 8.02 -3.68
N ASP A 71 7.51 6.96 -4.16
CA ASP A 71 6.08 6.76 -3.92
C ASP A 71 5.77 6.51 -2.45
N ARG A 72 6.69 5.86 -1.72
CA ARG A 72 6.55 5.63 -0.28
C ARG A 72 6.64 6.96 0.48
N ALA A 73 7.58 7.83 0.11
CA ALA A 73 7.70 9.19 0.65
C ALA A 73 6.47 10.06 0.32
N ALA A 74 5.97 10.00 -0.92
CA ALA A 74 4.77 10.72 -1.34
C ALA A 74 3.52 10.25 -0.59
N LEU A 75 3.37 8.93 -0.37
CA LEU A 75 2.29 8.39 0.45
C LEU A 75 2.40 8.86 1.90
N ASP A 76 3.60 8.92 2.47
CA ASP A 76 3.79 9.42 3.84
C ASP A 76 3.42 10.91 3.95
N ALA A 77 3.79 11.73 2.97
CA ALA A 77 3.37 13.14 2.89
C ALA A 77 1.84 13.27 2.79
N LEU A 78 1.20 12.50 1.89
CA LEU A 78 -0.26 12.47 1.77
C LEU A 78 -0.93 12.05 3.08
N LYS A 79 -0.35 11.06 3.78
CA LYS A 79 -0.89 10.59 5.05
C LYS A 79 -0.81 11.67 6.13
N VAL A 80 0.29 12.41 6.20
CA VAL A 80 0.45 13.56 7.10
C VAL A 80 -0.62 14.63 6.85
N THR A 81 -0.91 14.95 5.58
CA THR A 81 -1.91 15.96 5.21
C THR A 81 -3.35 15.50 5.47
N HIS A 82 -3.67 14.23 5.21
CA HIS A 82 -5.05 13.74 5.18
C HIS A 82 -5.50 12.94 6.41
N MET A 83 -4.58 12.46 7.25
CA MET A 83 -4.94 11.77 8.50
C MET A 83 -4.83 12.71 9.70
N PRO A 84 -5.69 12.59 10.73
CA PRO A 84 -5.49 13.28 12.00
C PRO A 84 -4.27 12.73 12.75
N GLU A 85 -3.65 13.58 13.55
CA GLU A 85 -2.38 13.32 14.25
C GLU A 85 -2.41 12.05 15.11
N ALA A 86 -3.53 11.78 15.79
CA ALA A 86 -3.71 10.57 16.60
C ALA A 86 -3.57 9.26 15.82
N LEU A 87 -3.58 9.30 14.48
CA LEU A 87 -3.48 8.15 13.59
C LEU A 87 -2.16 8.10 12.81
N LEU A 88 -1.30 9.10 13.01
CA LEU A 88 0.04 9.11 12.47
C LEU A 88 0.95 8.24 13.34
N THR A 89 1.91 7.57 12.70
CA THR A 89 3.00 6.95 13.46
C THR A 89 3.88 8.06 14.04
N PRO A 90 4.62 7.82 15.13
CA PRO A 90 5.46 8.85 15.76
C PRO A 90 6.39 9.59 14.78
N SER A 91 6.96 8.86 13.81
CA SER A 91 7.77 9.43 12.73
C SER A 91 7.02 10.47 11.88
N LEU A 92 5.78 10.15 11.49
CA LEU A 92 4.94 11.02 10.67
C LEU A 92 4.39 12.19 11.48
N THR A 93 4.14 11.99 12.78
CA THR A 93 3.74 13.07 13.70
C THR A 93 4.82 14.14 13.79
N SER A 94 6.10 13.74 13.95
CA SER A 94 7.22 14.70 13.95
C SER A 94 7.26 15.48 12.64
N SER A 95 7.17 14.80 11.49
CA SER A 95 7.18 15.45 10.17
C SER A 95 6.01 16.42 9.94
N ARG A 96 4.89 16.27 10.67
CA ARG A 96 3.76 17.21 10.60
C ARG A 96 4.00 18.47 11.43
N LEU A 97 4.64 18.33 12.58
CA LEU A 97 4.92 19.41 13.52
C LEU A 97 6.12 20.27 13.08
N ASP A 98 6.89 19.80 12.10
CA ASP A 98 7.99 20.51 11.46
C ASP A 98 7.62 21.05 10.05
N PRO A 99 6.73 22.06 9.91
CA PRO A 99 6.54 22.73 8.64
C PRO A 99 7.74 23.66 8.40
N ILE A 100 8.84 23.10 7.88
CA ILE A 100 9.95 23.77 7.17
C ILE A 100 10.37 25.15 7.74
N LYS A 101 11.53 25.19 8.43
CA LYS A 101 12.43 26.34 8.33
C LYS A 101 12.79 26.50 6.85
N THR A 102 12.07 27.36 6.14
CA THR A 102 12.42 27.74 4.78
C THR A 102 13.71 28.53 4.88
N THR A 103 14.80 27.94 4.43
CA THR A 103 16.06 28.64 4.20
C THR A 103 15.98 29.17 2.77
N ALA A 104 15.67 30.46 2.63
CA ALA A 104 16.04 31.33 1.52
C ALA A 104 15.93 32.78 2.02
#